data_AF-A0A369KYN9-F1
#
_entry.id   AF-A0A369KYN9-F1
#
_cell.length_a   1.000
_cell.length_b   1.000
_cell.length_c   1.000
_cell.angle_alpha   90.00
_cell.angle_beta   90.00
_cell.angle_gamma   90.00
#
_symmetry.space_group_name_H-M   'P 1'
#
loop_
_entity.id
_entity.type
_entity.pdbx_description
1 polymer ?
#
loop_
_entity_poly.entity_id
_entity_poly.type
_entity_poly.pdbx_seq_one_letter_code
_entity_poly.pdbx_strand_id
1 'polypeptide(L)'
;MKKNCLFFFIIYILISACGDLKNTNYKFSDKDYLNNSVEPYFSYYTINSYGDYSNLMRFNFSNNTAELLDTRFFSGDAMVVQKMNIYKDLEDIYFIERFSTQKPSRVTYLTSGNKFTENSNFPVNLHALAFFKESIVGVGYDLGEAIQTSKDTQKIIIGKRKIENLHHTNYATASISSSNLSAILHDNQNIFVVSQGSWNDNTVKPYIYQLDDKMLTVKNSWRIPNCFNAARHVNVIDSSKLVVLCNPYQNNISNTVNVFLIDISNFTNINTPEITKILTKERIKNGFQYFEIGGLSADRNSIFINEKAGIYDEKSQYVTKYTNTDSYWFNLKETTAQSLNEEARKIYVSNVSGSVIYNNAAQKYLFSCLLDTRTLTCQIGRGAVSTSMDAKDYSVVNLLTSSRNYINFPTVIF
;
A
#
# COMPACT_ATOMS: atom_id res chain seq x y z
N MET A 1 -3.65 -60.89 55.35
CA MET A 1 -4.85 -60.36 56.02
C MET A 1 -4.99 -58.87 55.71
N LYS A 2 -6.24 -58.48 55.39
CA LYS A 2 -6.86 -57.15 55.33
C LYS A 2 -6.02 -55.89 55.72
N LYS A 3 -6.11 -54.89 54.82
CA LYS A 3 -6.49 -53.45 55.00
C LYS A 3 -5.74 -52.65 56.09
N ASN A 4 -5.22 -51.44 55.84
CA ASN A 4 -5.92 -50.30 55.21
C ASN A 4 -4.96 -49.14 54.85
N CYS A 5 -5.42 -48.34 53.88
CA CYS A 5 -5.25 -46.88 53.75
C CYS A 5 -3.84 -46.29 53.60
N LEU A 6 -3.47 -45.89 52.37
CA LEU A 6 -3.47 -44.48 51.99
C LEU A 6 -3.30 -44.38 50.46
N PHE A 7 -4.44 -44.28 49.77
CA PHE A 7 -4.51 -43.85 48.37
C PHE A 7 -5.13 -42.46 48.37
N PHE A 8 -4.71 -41.64 47.41
CA PHE A 8 -5.07 -40.23 47.21
C PHE A 8 -4.40 -39.26 48.17
N PHE A 9 -3.21 -38.75 47.82
CA PHE A 9 -2.93 -37.30 47.92
C PHE A 9 -1.60 -36.86 47.28
N ILE A 10 -1.11 -37.49 46.19
CA ILE A 10 0.10 -36.99 45.51
C ILE A 10 -0.01 -37.12 43.98
N ILE A 11 -1.14 -36.67 43.40
CA ILE A 11 -1.22 -36.26 41.98
C ILE A 11 -2.35 -35.20 41.89
N TYR A 12 -2.17 -34.01 42.48
CA TYR A 12 -3.11 -32.90 42.27
C TYR A 12 -2.49 -31.48 42.36
N ILE A 13 -1.16 -31.35 42.31
CA ILE A 13 -0.50 -30.03 42.33
C ILE A 13 0.51 -29.88 41.19
N LEU A 14 0.17 -30.36 39.99
CA LEU A 14 0.90 -30.04 38.75
C LEU A 14 -0.02 -29.88 37.51
N ILE A 15 -1.33 -29.71 37.72
CA ILE A 15 -2.28 -29.37 36.65
C ILE A 15 -3.24 -28.30 37.18
N SER A 16 -2.81 -27.04 37.13
CA SER A 16 -3.70 -25.85 37.08
C SER A 16 -2.87 -24.58 36.95
N ALA A 17 -2.03 -24.53 35.92
CA ALA A 17 -1.63 -23.27 35.29
C ALA A 17 -1.56 -23.43 33.76
N CYS A 18 -2.38 -24.30 33.18
CA CYS A 18 -3.00 -23.96 31.91
C CYS A 18 -4.06 -22.91 32.26
N GLY A 19 -3.65 -21.65 32.28
CA GLY A 19 -4.63 -20.61 32.00
C GLY A 19 -5.18 -20.96 30.63
N ASP A 20 -6.44 -21.39 30.58
CA ASP A 20 -7.18 -21.38 29.33
C ASP A 20 -6.89 -20.02 28.71
N LEU A 21 -6.19 -20.01 27.58
CA LEU A 21 -6.28 -18.92 26.63
C LEU A 21 -7.75 -18.91 26.25
N LYS A 22 -8.56 -18.24 27.08
CA LYS A 22 -9.89 -17.80 26.73
C LYS A 22 -9.65 -17.09 25.42
N ASN A 23 -10.10 -17.75 24.37
CA ASN A 23 -10.27 -17.17 23.06
C ASN A 23 -11.25 -16.02 23.27
N THR A 24 -10.71 -14.89 23.72
CA THR A 24 -11.36 -13.61 23.66
C THR A 24 -11.33 -13.24 22.19
N ASN A 25 -12.13 -13.98 21.42
CA ASN A 25 -12.92 -13.35 20.38
C ASN A 25 -13.59 -12.18 21.12
N TYR A 26 -12.95 -11.01 21.07
CA TYR A 26 -13.56 -9.75 21.40
C TYR A 26 -14.67 -9.60 20.35
N LYS A 27 -15.79 -10.26 20.62
CA LYS A 27 -17.05 -9.95 19.97
C LYS A 27 -17.38 -8.58 20.53
N PHE A 28 -17.09 -7.56 19.74
CA PHE A 28 -17.61 -6.22 19.95
C PHE A 28 -19.06 -6.32 20.39
N SER A 29 -19.38 -5.72 21.52
CA SER A 29 -20.77 -5.59 21.92
C SER A 29 -21.44 -4.66 20.92
N ASP A 30 -22.69 -4.94 20.52
CA ASP A 30 -23.45 -4.10 19.58
C ASP A 30 -23.60 -2.62 20.01
N LYS A 31 -23.16 -2.28 21.23
CA LYS A 31 -23.19 -0.93 21.81
C LYS A 31 -21.93 -0.09 21.54
N ASP A 32 -20.78 -0.68 21.19
CA ASP A 32 -19.55 0.07 20.89
C ASP A 32 -19.50 0.61 19.45
N TYR A 33 -20.48 0.24 18.63
CA TYR A 33 -20.63 0.67 17.22
C TYR A 33 -21.31 2.03 17.04
N LEU A 34 -21.82 2.64 18.11
CA LEU A 34 -22.64 3.85 18.06
C LEU A 34 -21.80 5.11 18.24
N ASN A 35 -21.04 5.51 17.19
CA ASN A 35 -20.68 6.91 16.83
C ASN A 35 -19.46 7.05 15.90
N ASN A 36 -18.92 5.98 15.30
CA ASN A 36 -17.80 6.10 14.36
C ASN A 36 -18.26 6.43 12.93
N SER A 37 -18.91 7.58 12.74
CA SER A 37 -19.08 8.15 11.40
C SER A 37 -17.72 8.47 10.81
N VAL A 38 -17.55 8.22 9.51
CA VAL A 38 -16.42 8.73 8.75
C VAL A 38 -16.53 10.25 8.72
N GLU A 39 -15.53 10.95 9.26
CA GLU A 39 -15.52 12.41 9.33
C GLU A 39 -14.43 13.01 8.43
N PRO A 40 -14.68 14.18 7.81
CA PRO A 40 -13.74 14.80 6.87
C PRO A 40 -12.35 15.10 7.47
N TYR A 41 -12.28 15.43 8.76
CA TYR A 41 -11.05 15.79 9.47
C TYR A 41 -10.23 14.60 9.97
N PHE A 42 -10.61 13.38 9.61
CA PHE A 42 -9.89 12.16 9.97
C PHE A 42 -9.14 11.56 8.78
N SER A 43 -8.04 10.87 9.09
CA SER A 43 -7.43 9.89 8.17
C SER A 43 -7.27 8.56 8.88
N TYR A 44 -7.25 7.49 8.12
CA TYR A 44 -7.23 6.11 8.59
C TYR A 44 -6.03 5.39 8.00
N TYR A 45 -5.34 4.61 8.80
CA TYR A 45 -4.12 3.94 8.39
C TYR A 45 -3.99 2.60 9.10
N THR A 46 -3.09 1.74 8.65
CA THR A 46 -2.82 0.48 9.36
C THR A 46 -1.48 0.50 10.06
N ILE A 47 -1.41 -0.22 11.17
CA ILE A 47 -0.15 -0.63 11.81
C ILE A 47 -0.09 -2.15 11.74
N ASN A 48 0.87 -2.68 10.99
CA ASN A 48 0.99 -4.11 10.75
C ASN A 48 2.22 -4.67 11.49
N SER A 49 2.04 -5.77 12.21
CA SER A 49 3.12 -6.63 12.71
C SER A 49 3.05 -7.96 11.97
N TYR A 50 4.06 -8.24 11.14
CA TYR A 50 4.05 -9.38 10.23
C TYR A 50 3.82 -10.70 10.97
N GLY A 51 2.76 -11.42 10.61
CA GLY A 51 2.40 -12.71 11.21
C GLY A 51 1.69 -12.63 12.56
N ASP A 52 1.58 -11.44 13.16
CA ASP A 52 1.00 -11.25 14.50
C ASP A 52 -0.36 -10.57 14.45
N TYR A 53 -0.43 -9.33 13.95
CA TYR A 53 -1.65 -8.55 13.90
C TYR A 53 -1.62 -7.41 12.88
N SER A 54 -2.81 -6.94 12.50
CA SER A 54 -3.03 -5.69 11.76
C SER A 54 -4.01 -4.81 12.53
N ASN A 55 -3.62 -3.58 12.82
CA ASN A 55 -4.45 -2.60 13.52
C ASN A 55 -5.00 -1.58 12.53
N LEU A 56 -6.30 -1.30 12.61
CA LEU A 56 -6.91 -0.14 11.97
C LEU A 56 -6.82 1.05 12.93
N MET A 57 -6.13 2.09 12.49
CA MET A 57 -5.93 3.32 13.23
C MET A 57 -6.70 4.47 12.60
N ARG A 58 -7.08 5.43 13.43
CA ARG A 58 -7.64 6.73 13.04
C ARG A 58 -6.75 7.84 13.56
N PHE A 59 -6.49 8.85 12.74
CA PHE A 59 -5.82 10.08 13.12
C PHE A 59 -6.78 11.26 13.02
N ASN A 60 -6.89 12.04 14.10
CA ASN A 60 -7.70 13.24 14.17
C ASN A 60 -6.83 14.50 14.00
N PHE A 61 -7.04 15.23 12.91
CA PHE A 61 -6.26 16.45 12.60
C PHE A 61 -6.66 17.69 13.41
N SER A 62 -7.79 17.64 14.12
CA SER A 62 -8.28 18.75 14.95
C SER A 62 -7.50 18.84 16.27
N ASN A 63 -7.14 17.69 16.85
CA ASN A 63 -6.41 17.61 18.12
C ASN A 63 -5.06 16.86 17.99
N ASN A 64 -4.68 16.43 16.79
CA ASN A 64 -3.45 15.72 16.47
C ASN A 64 -3.27 14.40 17.24
N THR A 65 -4.35 13.65 17.49
CA THR A 65 -4.30 12.36 18.20
C THR A 65 -4.58 11.18 17.29
N ALA A 66 -3.83 10.09 17.49
CA ALA A 66 -4.13 8.78 16.91
C ALA A 66 -4.94 7.91 17.89
N GLU A 67 -5.79 7.06 17.35
CA GLU A 67 -6.65 6.13 18.08
C GLU A 67 -6.70 4.78 17.38
N LEU A 68 -6.67 3.70 18.16
CA LEU A 68 -6.89 2.34 17.67
C LEU A 68 -8.40 2.09 17.56
N LEU A 69 -8.87 1.74 16.35
CA LEU A 69 -10.27 1.41 16.11
C LEU A 69 -10.54 -0.09 16.12
N ASP A 70 -9.62 -0.88 15.55
CA ASP A 70 -9.77 -2.33 15.46
C ASP A 70 -8.42 -3.04 15.44
N THR A 71 -8.38 -4.27 15.94
CA THR A 71 -7.20 -5.14 15.93
C THR A 71 -7.56 -6.51 15.36
N ARG A 72 -6.76 -6.95 14.39
CA ARG A 72 -6.96 -8.21 13.68
C ARG A 72 -5.77 -9.13 13.90
N PHE A 73 -5.97 -10.19 14.68
CA PHE A 73 -4.92 -11.16 15.01
C PHE A 73 -4.66 -12.18 13.88
N PHE A 74 -3.41 -12.62 13.77
CA PHE A 74 -2.91 -13.57 12.78
C PHE A 74 -3.15 -13.12 11.33
N SER A 75 -3.02 -11.81 11.07
CA SER A 75 -3.12 -11.21 9.74
C SER A 75 -1.72 -11.03 9.14
N GLY A 76 -1.60 -11.27 7.82
CA GLY A 76 -0.32 -11.20 7.10
C GLY A 76 -0.02 -9.79 6.58
N ASP A 77 -1.00 -9.19 5.90
CA ASP A 77 -0.92 -7.85 5.32
C ASP A 77 -2.29 -7.18 5.36
N ALA A 78 -2.32 -5.89 5.69
CA ALA A 78 -3.54 -5.08 5.61
C ALA A 78 -3.27 -3.68 5.06
N MET A 79 -4.29 -3.08 4.46
CA MET A 79 -4.28 -1.71 3.98
C MET A 79 -5.63 -1.04 4.18
N VAL A 80 -5.62 0.29 4.09
CA VAL A 80 -6.83 1.10 4.06
C VAL A 80 -6.92 1.82 2.72
N VAL A 81 -8.14 1.92 2.20
CA VAL A 81 -8.47 2.75 1.05
C VAL A 81 -9.45 3.81 1.52
N GLN A 82 -9.18 5.07 1.22
CA GLN A 82 -10.03 6.20 1.51
C GLN A 82 -10.67 6.70 0.23
N LYS A 83 -12.01 6.65 0.16
CA LYS A 83 -12.79 7.25 -0.91
C LYS A 83 -13.13 8.69 -0.56
N MET A 84 -12.72 9.61 -1.40
CA MET A 84 -13.05 11.01 -1.32
C MET A 84 -14.26 11.30 -2.21
N ASN A 85 -15.09 12.27 -1.82
CA ASN A 85 -16.18 12.76 -2.68
C ASN A 85 -15.67 13.79 -3.70
N ILE A 86 -16.58 14.34 -4.50
CA ILE A 86 -16.30 15.41 -5.48
C ILE A 86 -15.69 16.69 -4.88
N TYR A 87 -15.89 16.91 -3.57
CA TYR A 87 -15.31 18.03 -2.82
C TYR A 87 -13.95 17.68 -2.18
N LYS A 88 -13.44 16.47 -2.45
CA LYS A 88 -12.20 15.89 -1.91
C LYS A 88 -12.26 15.58 -0.41
N ASP A 89 -13.45 15.55 0.17
CA ASP A 89 -13.64 15.18 1.56
C ASP A 89 -13.86 13.68 1.69
N LEU A 90 -13.42 13.12 2.83
CA LEU A 90 -13.53 11.70 3.10
C LEU A 90 -15.01 11.28 3.19
N GLU A 91 -15.40 10.34 2.33
CA GLU A 91 -16.77 9.82 2.24
C GLU A 91 -16.87 8.41 2.84
N ASP A 92 -15.98 7.52 2.41
CA ASP A 92 -15.96 6.11 2.80
C ASP A 92 -14.54 5.61 3.06
N ILE A 93 -14.42 4.54 3.85
CA ILE A 93 -13.16 3.77 3.94
C ILE A 93 -13.38 2.28 3.73
N TYR A 94 -12.38 1.63 3.15
CA TYR A 94 -12.28 0.18 3.04
C TYR A 94 -11.04 -0.27 3.80
N PHE A 95 -11.22 -1.09 4.83
CA PHE A 95 -10.14 -1.77 5.52
C PHE A 95 -10.04 -3.20 4.97
N ILE A 96 -8.91 -3.48 4.31
CA ILE A 96 -8.72 -4.69 3.50
C ILE A 96 -7.59 -5.50 4.12
N GLU A 97 -7.84 -6.79 4.29
CA GLU A 97 -6.92 -7.74 4.92
C GLU A 97 -6.69 -8.95 4.02
N ARG A 98 -5.42 -9.30 3.80
CA ARG A 98 -5.03 -10.55 3.14
C ARG A 98 -4.62 -11.56 4.19
N PHE A 99 -5.13 -12.77 4.04
CA PHE A 99 -4.64 -13.92 4.76
C PHE A 99 -3.76 -14.80 3.88
N SER A 100 -2.82 -15.50 4.52
CA SER A 100 -2.11 -16.62 3.90
C SER A 100 -3.07 -17.78 3.62
N THR A 101 -2.58 -18.83 2.97
CA THR A 101 -3.29 -20.02 2.44
C THR A 101 -4.28 -20.73 3.38
N GLN A 102 -4.39 -20.32 4.64
CA GLN A 102 -5.21 -20.94 5.69
C GLN A 102 -6.48 -20.15 6.04
N LYS A 103 -6.67 -18.90 5.56
CA LYS A 103 -7.88 -18.10 5.82
C LYS A 103 -8.31 -17.28 4.58
N PRO A 104 -9.61 -17.00 4.43
CA PRO A 104 -10.12 -16.16 3.35
C PRO A 104 -9.87 -14.68 3.62
N SER A 105 -9.51 -13.90 2.59
CA SER A 105 -9.38 -12.44 2.68
C SER A 105 -10.68 -11.75 3.11
N ARG A 106 -10.54 -10.55 3.70
CA ARG A 106 -11.63 -9.78 4.28
C ARG A 106 -11.60 -8.32 3.81
N VAL A 107 -12.78 -7.75 3.57
CA VAL A 107 -12.98 -6.33 3.35
C VAL A 107 -14.02 -5.82 4.34
N THR A 108 -13.63 -4.82 5.12
CA THR A 108 -14.52 -4.10 6.05
C THR A 108 -14.81 -2.73 5.47
N TYR A 109 -16.08 -2.42 5.20
CA TYR A 109 -16.51 -1.13 4.64
C TYR A 109 -17.13 -0.25 5.72
N LEU A 110 -16.72 1.01 5.76
CA LEU A 110 -17.25 2.02 6.65
C LEU A 110 -17.68 3.24 5.82
N THR A 111 -18.80 3.85 6.20
CA THR A 111 -19.39 5.00 5.49
C THR A 111 -19.71 6.12 6.46
N SER A 112 -19.90 7.32 5.95
CA SER A 112 -20.37 8.48 6.71
C SER A 112 -21.74 8.30 7.41
N GLY A 113 -22.52 7.27 7.07
CA GLY A 113 -23.91 7.11 7.58
C GLY A 113 -24.34 5.74 8.11
N ASN A 114 -23.47 4.71 8.14
CA ASN A 114 -23.85 3.34 8.54
C ASN A 114 -22.79 2.60 9.38
N LYS A 115 -23.27 1.62 10.17
CA LYS A 115 -22.45 0.64 10.92
C LYS A 115 -21.48 -0.13 9.99
N PHE A 116 -20.36 -0.57 10.55
CA PHE A 116 -19.38 -1.45 9.92
C PHE A 116 -20.07 -2.59 9.17
N THR A 117 -19.91 -2.62 7.84
CA THR A 117 -20.38 -3.75 7.03
C THR A 117 -19.17 -4.60 6.68
N GLU A 118 -19.04 -5.74 7.33
CA GLU A 118 -17.96 -6.70 7.07
C GLU A 118 -18.37 -7.70 6.01
N ASN A 119 -17.48 -7.92 5.05
CA ASN A 119 -17.63 -8.88 3.97
C ASN A 119 -16.42 -9.83 4.00
N SER A 120 -16.66 -11.11 4.31
CA SER A 120 -15.66 -12.17 4.34
C SER A 120 -15.82 -13.12 3.14
N ASN A 121 -14.74 -13.77 2.68
CA ASN A 121 -14.71 -14.73 1.56
C ASN A 121 -14.69 -14.11 0.16
N PHE A 122 -13.98 -13.00 -0.01
CA PHE A 122 -13.66 -12.48 -1.33
C PHE A 122 -12.21 -12.84 -1.66
N PRO A 123 -11.91 -13.36 -2.85
CA PRO A 123 -10.52 -13.42 -3.28
C PRO A 123 -10.04 -11.97 -3.40
N VAL A 124 -8.95 -11.63 -2.71
CA VAL A 124 -8.42 -10.26 -2.68
C VAL A 124 -6.92 -10.30 -2.89
N ASN A 125 -6.45 -9.66 -3.95
CA ASN A 125 -5.06 -9.18 -4.03
C ASN A 125 -5.04 -7.74 -3.56
N LEU A 126 -4.39 -7.50 -2.43
CA LEU A 126 -4.20 -6.17 -1.85
C LEU A 126 -3.53 -5.20 -2.83
N HIS A 127 -2.71 -5.69 -3.76
CA HIS A 127 -1.93 -4.84 -4.66
C HIS A 127 -2.70 -4.37 -5.91
N ALA A 128 -3.93 -4.82 -6.14
CA ALA A 128 -4.65 -4.48 -7.38
C ALA A 128 -6.17 -4.36 -7.13
N LEU A 129 -6.59 -3.15 -6.77
CA LEU A 129 -8.01 -2.80 -6.66
C LEU A 129 -8.49 -2.21 -7.97
N ALA A 130 -9.55 -2.78 -8.55
CA ALA A 130 -10.17 -2.28 -9.76
C ALA A 130 -11.17 -1.20 -9.43
N PHE A 131 -11.01 -0.05 -10.06
CA PHE A 131 -11.92 1.07 -9.95
C PHE A 131 -12.51 1.37 -11.32
N PHE A 132 -13.83 1.58 -11.37
CA PHE A 132 -14.50 2.06 -12.57
C PHE A 132 -15.54 3.08 -12.13
N LYS A 133 -15.46 4.29 -12.71
CA LYS A 133 -16.27 5.44 -12.30
C LYS A 133 -16.26 5.61 -10.78
N GLU A 134 -15.06 5.68 -10.20
CA GLU A 134 -14.86 6.05 -8.79
C GLU A 134 -15.43 5.04 -7.77
N SER A 135 -15.88 3.88 -8.24
CA SER A 135 -16.34 2.76 -7.41
C SER A 135 -15.33 1.63 -7.49
N ILE A 136 -15.04 0.98 -6.35
CA ILE A 136 -14.43 -0.34 -6.39
C ILE A 136 -15.36 -1.21 -7.22
N VAL A 137 -14.87 -1.71 -8.34
CA VAL A 137 -15.55 -2.65 -9.23
C VAL A 137 -14.86 -3.99 -9.24
N GLY A 138 -13.93 -4.24 -8.34
CA GLY A 138 -13.23 -5.51 -8.27
C GLY A 138 -12.05 -5.51 -7.34
N VAL A 139 -11.71 -6.68 -6.78
CA VAL A 139 -10.51 -6.85 -5.99
C VAL A 139 -9.70 -8.03 -6.49
N GLY A 140 -8.57 -7.71 -7.13
CA GLY A 140 -7.39 -8.55 -7.12
C GLY A 140 -7.07 -9.22 -8.43
N TYR A 141 -5.90 -8.87 -8.96
CA TYR A 141 -5.21 -9.60 -10.01
C TYR A 141 -3.94 -10.21 -9.44
N ASP A 142 -4.06 -11.24 -8.60
CA ASP A 142 -2.91 -12.13 -8.30
C ASP A 142 -2.97 -13.29 -9.28
N LEU A 143 -1.81 -13.73 -9.79
CA LEU A 143 -1.74 -14.77 -10.81
C LEU A 143 -2.56 -14.46 -12.08
N GLY A 144 -2.83 -13.19 -12.38
CA GLY A 144 -3.54 -12.79 -13.61
C GLY A 144 -5.03 -13.12 -13.58
N GLU A 145 -5.66 -13.10 -12.43
CA GLU A 145 -7.07 -13.45 -12.29
C GLU A 145 -7.93 -12.20 -12.10
N ALA A 146 -9.06 -12.08 -12.80
CA ALA A 146 -9.98 -10.96 -12.63
C ALA A 146 -11.05 -11.30 -11.59
N ILE A 147 -11.35 -10.34 -10.71
CA ILE A 147 -12.43 -10.43 -9.73
C ILE A 147 -13.18 -9.10 -9.79
N GLN A 148 -14.44 -9.14 -10.24
CA GLN A 148 -15.30 -7.97 -10.39
C GLN A 148 -16.31 -7.86 -9.23
N THR A 149 -16.46 -6.68 -8.64
CA THR A 149 -17.35 -6.33 -7.52
C THR A 149 -17.88 -4.88 -7.62
N SER A 150 -18.96 -4.58 -8.34
CA SER A 150 -19.75 -3.33 -8.19
C SER A 150 -20.79 -3.36 -7.05
N LYS A 151 -21.28 -2.19 -6.61
CA LYS A 151 -22.36 -2.02 -5.60
C LYS A 151 -23.70 -2.67 -6.00
N ASP A 152 -24.02 -2.77 -7.29
CA ASP A 152 -25.18 -3.55 -7.79
C ASP A 152 -24.87 -5.06 -7.91
N THR A 153 -23.59 -5.42 -7.96
CA THR A 153 -23.08 -6.78 -8.18
C THR A 153 -22.51 -7.45 -6.93
N GLN A 154 -22.93 -7.04 -5.72
CA GLN A 154 -22.94 -8.00 -4.60
C GLN A 154 -23.70 -9.30 -4.97
N LYS A 155 -24.56 -9.24 -6.01
CA LYS A 155 -25.28 -10.37 -6.61
C LYS A 155 -24.54 -11.13 -7.71
N ILE A 156 -23.40 -10.65 -8.23
CA ILE A 156 -22.65 -11.36 -9.27
C ILE A 156 -21.18 -11.36 -8.89
N ILE A 157 -20.81 -12.36 -8.09
CA ILE A 157 -19.40 -12.75 -7.96
C ILE A 157 -19.02 -13.40 -9.29
N ILE A 158 -18.23 -12.70 -10.11
CA ILE A 158 -17.53 -13.38 -11.20
C ILE A 158 -16.47 -14.25 -10.51
N GLY A 159 -16.66 -15.57 -10.58
CA GLY A 159 -15.65 -16.51 -10.10
C GLY A 159 -14.29 -16.24 -10.76
N LYS A 160 -13.21 -16.58 -10.06
CA LYS A 160 -11.82 -16.47 -10.53
C LYS A 160 -11.69 -16.81 -12.03
N ARG A 161 -11.37 -15.82 -12.86
CA ARG A 161 -11.12 -16.01 -14.30
C ARG A 161 -9.72 -15.54 -14.65
N LYS A 162 -8.96 -16.39 -15.35
CA LYS A 162 -7.62 -16.03 -15.82
C LYS A 162 -7.72 -15.03 -16.98
N ILE A 163 -6.86 -14.02 -16.96
CA ILE A 163 -6.63 -13.12 -18.09
C ILE A 163 -5.83 -13.88 -19.12
N GLU A 164 -6.36 -13.93 -20.34
CA GLU A 164 -5.71 -14.56 -21.48
C GLU A 164 -4.73 -13.61 -22.16
N ASN A 165 -3.72 -14.17 -22.84
CA ASN A 165 -2.72 -13.45 -23.64
C ASN A 165 -1.77 -12.53 -22.86
N LEU A 166 -1.58 -12.77 -21.56
CA LEU A 166 -0.46 -12.21 -20.80
C LEU A 166 0.86 -12.79 -21.30
N HIS A 167 1.94 -12.00 -21.23
CA HIS A 167 3.28 -12.49 -21.55
C HIS A 167 3.80 -13.37 -20.40
N HIS A 168 4.66 -14.36 -20.68
CA HIS A 168 5.35 -15.19 -19.67
C HIS A 168 4.48 -15.56 -18.46
N THR A 169 3.50 -16.45 -18.66
CA THR A 169 2.55 -16.81 -17.60
C THR A 169 3.00 -18.03 -16.81
N ASN A 170 3.31 -17.85 -15.53
CA ASN A 170 3.43 -18.93 -14.56
C ASN A 170 2.38 -18.74 -13.45
N TYR A 171 1.26 -19.44 -13.60
CA TYR A 171 0.12 -19.39 -12.66
C TYR A 171 0.36 -20.12 -11.34
N ALA A 172 1.47 -20.84 -11.19
CA ALA A 172 1.84 -21.43 -9.90
C ALA A 172 2.59 -20.43 -9.03
N THR A 173 3.32 -19.48 -9.65
CA THR A 173 4.23 -18.58 -8.95
C THR A 173 4.17 -17.17 -9.53
N ALA A 174 3.33 -16.31 -8.94
CA ALA A 174 3.13 -14.92 -9.38
C ALA A 174 4.46 -14.15 -9.49
N SER A 175 5.34 -14.31 -8.50
CA SER A 175 6.58 -13.54 -8.38
C SER A 175 7.57 -13.70 -9.54
N ILE A 176 7.37 -14.66 -10.44
CA ILE A 176 8.16 -14.92 -11.64
C ILE A 176 7.30 -14.93 -12.92
N SER A 177 6.18 -14.20 -12.91
CA SER A 177 5.19 -14.21 -13.99
C SER A 177 4.72 -12.80 -14.32
N SER A 178 4.41 -12.51 -15.59
CA SER A 178 3.75 -11.23 -15.94
C SER A 178 2.30 -11.17 -15.49
N SER A 179 1.80 -12.26 -14.90
CA SER A 179 0.52 -12.32 -14.20
C SER A 179 0.56 -11.71 -12.79
N ASN A 180 1.72 -11.25 -12.33
CA ASN A 180 1.84 -10.39 -11.15
C ASN A 180 1.43 -8.95 -11.48
N LEU A 181 0.12 -8.70 -11.48
CA LEU A 181 -0.49 -7.41 -11.80
C LEU A 181 -0.72 -6.60 -10.52
N SER A 182 -0.50 -5.29 -10.58
CA SER A 182 -0.41 -4.48 -9.35
C SER A 182 -0.78 -3.00 -9.50
N ALA A 183 -1.28 -2.60 -10.67
CA ALA A 183 -1.89 -1.30 -10.83
C ALA A 183 -2.94 -1.35 -11.93
N ILE A 184 -3.92 -0.46 -11.81
CA ILE A 184 -4.98 -0.28 -12.79
C ILE A 184 -5.02 1.19 -13.18
N LEU A 185 -5.10 1.39 -14.49
CA LEU A 185 -5.26 2.68 -15.12
C LEU A 185 -6.52 2.61 -15.98
N HIS A 186 -7.25 3.71 -16.10
CA HIS A 186 -8.33 3.78 -17.07
C HIS A 186 -8.35 5.13 -17.76
N ASP A 187 -8.67 5.08 -19.06
CA ASP A 187 -9.20 6.23 -19.77
C ASP A 187 -10.73 6.03 -19.87
N ASN A 188 -11.48 7.01 -20.38
CA ASN A 188 -12.94 6.95 -20.42
C ASN A 188 -13.52 5.72 -21.17
N GLN A 189 -12.71 4.98 -21.94
CA GLN A 189 -13.12 3.87 -22.81
C GLN A 189 -12.33 2.57 -22.58
N ASN A 190 -11.15 2.64 -21.98
CA ASN A 190 -10.19 1.55 -21.90
C ASN A 190 -9.72 1.31 -20.46
N ILE A 191 -9.51 0.03 -20.14
CA ILE A 191 -8.94 -0.41 -18.87
C ILE A 191 -7.57 -1.00 -19.12
N PHE A 192 -6.61 -0.61 -18.30
CA PHE A 192 -5.24 -1.10 -18.37
C PHE A 192 -4.81 -1.69 -17.02
N VAL A 193 -4.04 -2.77 -17.07
CA VAL A 193 -3.36 -3.36 -15.92
C VAL A 193 -1.86 -3.28 -16.11
N VAL A 194 -1.12 -3.05 -15.02
CA VAL A 194 0.35 -2.98 -15.05
C VAL A 194 0.95 -4.14 -14.27
N SER A 195 1.86 -4.88 -14.90
CA SER A 195 2.59 -5.98 -14.27
C SER A 195 3.86 -5.51 -13.59
N GLN A 196 4.21 -6.16 -12.47
CA GLN A 196 5.44 -5.89 -11.73
C GLN A 196 6.68 -6.45 -12.44
N GLY A 197 6.51 -7.42 -13.34
CA GLY A 197 7.63 -8.25 -13.81
C GLY A 197 8.11 -9.20 -12.71
N SER A 198 9.37 -9.64 -12.78
CA SER A 198 9.97 -10.54 -11.79
C SER A 198 11.15 -9.90 -11.08
N TRP A 199 11.26 -10.16 -9.78
CA TRP A 199 12.43 -9.77 -8.99
C TRP A 199 13.58 -10.80 -9.07
N ASN A 200 13.30 -12.01 -9.57
CA ASN A 200 14.25 -13.13 -9.64
C ASN A 200 14.58 -13.59 -11.07
N ASP A 201 13.75 -13.24 -12.04
CA ASP A 201 13.90 -13.68 -13.43
C ASP A 201 14.00 -12.45 -14.33
N ASN A 202 15.19 -12.25 -14.90
CA ASN A 202 15.47 -11.09 -15.73
C ASN A 202 14.78 -11.15 -17.10
N THR A 203 14.21 -12.28 -17.50
CA THR A 203 13.47 -12.45 -18.75
C THR A 203 12.04 -11.93 -18.63
N VAL A 204 11.48 -11.95 -17.43
CA VAL A 204 10.10 -11.51 -17.15
C VAL A 204 10.08 -10.01 -16.90
N LYS A 205 9.73 -9.26 -17.95
CA LYS A 205 9.67 -7.79 -17.93
C LYS A 205 8.29 -7.28 -17.50
N PRO A 206 8.21 -6.09 -16.91
CA PRO A 206 6.95 -5.42 -16.64
C PRO A 206 6.34 -4.83 -17.92
N TYR A 207 5.01 -4.91 -18.01
CA TYR A 207 4.20 -4.48 -19.14
C TYR A 207 2.97 -3.71 -18.66
N ILE A 208 2.48 -2.84 -19.53
CA ILE A 208 1.15 -2.25 -19.48
C ILE A 208 0.29 -3.04 -20.44
N TYR A 209 -0.82 -3.60 -19.98
CA TYR A 209 -1.77 -4.37 -20.80
C TYR A 209 -3.08 -3.62 -20.91
N GLN A 210 -3.53 -3.34 -22.13
CA GLN A 210 -4.91 -2.92 -22.39
C GLN A 210 -5.79 -4.17 -22.38
N LEU A 211 -6.84 -4.17 -21.56
CA LEU A 211 -7.81 -5.25 -21.51
C LEU A 211 -8.97 -5.01 -22.47
N ASP A 212 -9.67 -6.09 -22.82
CA ASP A 212 -10.95 -6.01 -23.48
C ASP A 212 -12.07 -5.52 -22.55
N ASP A 213 -13.24 -5.25 -23.11
CA ASP A 213 -14.37 -4.64 -22.40
C ASP A 213 -14.89 -5.57 -21.29
N LYS A 214 -14.59 -6.88 -21.39
CA LYS A 214 -14.92 -7.89 -20.38
C LYS A 214 -13.82 -8.08 -19.34
N MET A 215 -12.67 -7.42 -19.50
CA MET A 215 -11.48 -7.56 -18.65
C MET A 215 -10.92 -8.99 -18.56
N LEU A 216 -11.10 -9.78 -19.62
CA LEU A 216 -10.70 -11.20 -19.68
C LEU A 216 -9.51 -11.44 -20.61
N THR A 217 -9.27 -10.56 -21.56
CA THR A 217 -8.22 -10.79 -22.57
C THR A 217 -7.41 -9.53 -22.78
N VAL A 218 -6.10 -9.69 -22.93
CA VAL A 218 -5.21 -8.60 -23.36
C VAL A 218 -5.46 -8.28 -24.85
N LYS A 219 -5.87 -7.04 -25.14
CA LYS A 219 -5.98 -6.50 -26.50
C LYS A 219 -4.64 -6.04 -27.04
N ASN A 220 -3.90 -5.28 -26.25
CA ASN A 220 -2.61 -4.69 -26.60
C ASN A 220 -1.67 -4.68 -25.39
N SER A 221 -0.36 -4.59 -25.63
CA SER A 221 0.64 -4.57 -24.57
C SER A 221 1.85 -3.71 -24.89
N TRP A 222 2.36 -2.98 -23.90
CA TRP A 222 3.56 -2.15 -24.03
C TRP A 222 4.54 -2.47 -22.91
N ARG A 223 5.80 -2.72 -23.28
CA ARG A 223 6.86 -2.98 -22.32
C ARG A 223 7.32 -1.68 -21.66
N ILE A 224 7.55 -1.70 -20.34
CA ILE A 224 8.22 -0.57 -19.67
C ILE A 224 9.73 -0.68 -19.93
N PRO A 225 10.34 0.27 -20.66
CA PRO A 225 11.75 0.19 -21.04
C PRO A 225 12.66 0.33 -19.81
N ASN A 226 13.79 -0.38 -19.79
CA ASN A 226 14.79 -0.32 -18.71
C ASN A 226 14.25 -0.58 -17.28
N CYS A 227 13.12 -1.29 -17.20
CA CYS A 227 12.51 -1.75 -15.98
C CYS A 227 12.57 -3.28 -15.92
N PHE A 228 13.16 -3.82 -14.86
CA PHE A 228 13.19 -5.26 -14.57
C PHE A 228 12.08 -5.63 -13.59
N ASN A 229 11.87 -4.79 -12.57
CA ASN A 229 10.81 -4.98 -11.59
C ASN A 229 10.15 -3.64 -11.23
N ALA A 230 8.88 -3.50 -11.56
CA ALA A 230 8.01 -2.38 -11.22
C ALA A 230 7.28 -2.66 -9.89
N ALA A 231 8.03 -2.60 -8.78
CA ALA A 231 7.52 -3.12 -7.50
C ALA A 231 6.56 -2.18 -6.75
N ARG A 232 6.57 -0.88 -7.08
CA ARG A 232 5.69 0.11 -6.45
C ARG A 232 5.03 0.99 -7.51
N HIS A 233 3.73 1.15 -7.33
CA HIS A 233 2.83 1.86 -8.22
C HIS A 233 2.01 2.85 -7.40
N VAL A 234 1.90 4.09 -7.88
CA VAL A 234 1.07 5.11 -7.26
C VAL A 234 0.30 5.84 -8.36
N ASN A 235 -1.03 5.77 -8.33
CA ASN A 235 -1.87 6.56 -9.24
C ASN A 235 -1.77 8.03 -8.85
N VAL A 236 -1.40 8.88 -9.80
CA VAL A 236 -1.10 10.31 -9.58
C VAL A 236 -2.01 11.17 -10.43
N ILE A 237 -2.26 12.41 -10.02
CA ILE A 237 -3.09 13.40 -10.75
C ILE A 237 -4.56 12.93 -10.90
N ASP A 238 -4.80 11.90 -11.68
CA ASP A 238 -6.07 11.25 -11.99
C ASP A 238 -5.89 9.72 -12.07
N SER A 239 -6.88 8.98 -12.57
CA SER A 239 -6.83 7.53 -12.72
C SER A 239 -6.20 7.04 -14.04
N SER A 240 -5.80 7.96 -14.90
CA SER A 240 -5.13 7.73 -16.18
C SER A 240 -3.61 7.86 -16.09
N LYS A 241 -3.08 8.30 -14.95
CA LYS A 241 -1.63 8.48 -14.72
C LYS A 241 -1.12 7.66 -13.56
N LEU A 242 0.05 7.06 -13.75
CA LEU A 242 0.69 6.18 -12.78
C LEU A 242 2.18 6.47 -12.68
N VAL A 243 2.68 6.66 -11.47
CA VAL A 243 4.12 6.63 -11.21
C VAL A 243 4.54 5.21 -10.87
N VAL A 244 5.60 4.76 -11.55
CA VAL A 244 6.18 3.44 -11.40
C VAL A 244 7.61 3.56 -10.91
N LEU A 245 7.91 2.89 -9.79
CA LEU A 245 9.28 2.72 -9.32
C LEU A 245 9.86 1.39 -9.83
N CYS A 246 10.86 1.51 -10.70
CA CYS A 246 11.54 0.40 -11.33
C CYS A 246 12.87 0.08 -10.66
N ASN A 247 13.09 -1.21 -10.42
CA ASN A 247 14.31 -1.81 -9.89
C ASN A 247 14.66 -1.40 -8.44
N PRO A 248 13.77 -1.50 -7.45
CA PRO A 248 14.10 -1.02 -6.10
C PRO A 248 14.90 -2.01 -5.22
N TYR A 249 15.06 -3.29 -5.61
CA TYR A 249 15.58 -4.33 -4.69
C TYR A 249 17.03 -4.79 -4.93
N GLN A 250 17.66 -5.30 -3.87
CA GLN A 250 19.10 -5.59 -3.74
C GLN A 250 19.65 -6.55 -4.81
N ASN A 251 18.88 -7.56 -5.19
CA ASN A 251 19.31 -8.58 -6.16
C ASN A 251 19.06 -8.20 -7.63
N ASN A 252 18.68 -6.95 -7.89
CA ASN A 252 18.47 -6.49 -9.25
C ASN A 252 19.81 -6.32 -9.98
N ILE A 253 19.91 -6.92 -11.15
CA ILE A 253 21.06 -6.84 -12.08
C ILE A 253 21.29 -5.40 -12.56
N SER A 254 20.28 -4.52 -12.46
CA SER A 254 20.43 -3.12 -12.81
C SER A 254 21.18 -2.32 -11.75
N ASN A 255 22.24 -1.63 -12.17
CA ASN A 255 22.95 -0.63 -11.37
C ASN A 255 22.16 0.69 -11.24
N THR A 256 20.96 0.79 -11.83
CA THR A 256 20.15 2.01 -11.83
C THR A 256 18.74 1.76 -11.32
N VAL A 257 18.26 2.71 -10.53
CA VAL A 257 16.85 2.82 -10.14
C VAL A 257 16.23 3.89 -11.03
N ASN A 258 15.09 3.58 -11.64
CA ASN A 258 14.37 4.50 -12.52
C ASN A 258 12.96 4.71 -12.00
N VAL A 259 12.46 5.94 -12.10
CA VAL A 259 11.06 6.27 -11.87
C VAL A 259 10.46 6.70 -13.19
N PHE A 260 9.30 6.14 -13.53
CA PHE A 260 8.55 6.46 -14.74
C PHE A 260 7.20 7.08 -14.38
N LEU A 261 6.76 8.06 -15.17
CA LEU A 261 5.36 8.45 -15.27
C LEU A 261 4.77 7.77 -16.50
N ILE A 262 3.71 7.00 -16.29
CA ILE A 262 2.87 6.44 -17.34
C ILE A 262 1.63 7.33 -17.45
N ASP A 263 1.29 7.77 -18.66
CA ASP A 263 0.09 8.54 -18.95
C ASP A 263 -0.69 7.87 -20.10
N ILE A 264 -1.96 7.54 -19.84
CA ILE A 264 -2.89 6.99 -20.83
C ILE A 264 -4.05 7.95 -21.13
N SER A 265 -4.04 9.20 -20.63
CA SER A 265 -5.13 10.15 -20.82
C SER A 265 -5.45 10.44 -22.29
N ASN A 266 -4.43 10.46 -23.15
CA ASN A 266 -4.56 10.70 -24.59
C ASN A 266 -4.55 9.42 -25.43
N PHE A 267 -4.75 8.25 -24.81
CA PHE A 267 -4.63 6.96 -25.49
C PHE A 267 -5.63 6.82 -26.64
N THR A 268 -6.86 7.33 -26.51
CA THR A 268 -7.87 7.29 -27.59
C THR A 268 -7.40 7.98 -28.88
N ASN A 269 -6.49 8.94 -28.78
CA ASN A 269 -5.96 9.68 -29.93
C ASN A 269 -4.68 9.05 -30.49
N ILE A 270 -3.78 8.59 -29.62
CA ILE A 270 -2.40 8.20 -29.99
C ILE A 270 -2.25 6.66 -30.06
N ASN A 271 -3.18 5.91 -29.47
CA ASN A 271 -3.19 4.44 -29.39
C ASN A 271 -1.92 3.83 -28.79
N THR A 272 -1.19 4.59 -27.96
CA THR A 272 -0.07 4.09 -27.15
C THR A 272 -0.02 4.87 -25.84
N PRO A 273 0.33 4.23 -24.70
CA PRO A 273 0.65 4.94 -23.47
C PRO A 273 1.90 5.80 -23.67
N GLU A 274 1.94 6.97 -23.03
CA GLU A 274 3.16 7.74 -22.87
C GLU A 274 3.91 7.20 -21.64
N ILE A 275 5.17 6.78 -21.83
CA ILE A 275 6.02 6.25 -20.76
C ILE A 275 7.26 7.13 -20.63
N THR A 276 7.22 8.05 -19.67
CA THR A 276 8.25 9.08 -19.51
C THR A 276 9.11 8.79 -18.28
N LYS A 277 10.42 8.63 -18.47
CA LYS A 277 11.37 8.51 -17.37
C LYS A 277 11.53 9.86 -16.69
N ILE A 278 11.21 9.96 -15.40
CA ILE A 278 11.20 11.22 -14.66
C ILE A 278 12.33 11.34 -13.64
N LEU A 279 12.94 10.23 -13.24
CA LEU A 279 14.08 10.21 -12.32
C LEU A 279 14.96 9.01 -12.62
N THR A 280 16.28 9.20 -12.55
CA THR A 280 17.27 8.11 -12.56
C THR A 280 18.26 8.29 -11.42
N LYS A 281 18.61 7.20 -10.75
CA LYS A 281 19.70 7.18 -9.77
C LYS A 281 20.58 5.96 -9.94
N GLU A 282 21.89 6.17 -9.90
CA GLU A 282 22.86 5.09 -9.78
C GLU A 282 22.88 4.55 -8.35
N ARG A 283 22.98 3.23 -8.22
CA ARG A 283 23.14 2.59 -6.91
C ARG A 283 24.56 2.83 -6.39
N ILE A 284 24.68 3.06 -5.09
CA ILE A 284 25.96 3.24 -4.43
C ILE A 284 26.74 1.90 -4.40
N LYS A 285 28.02 1.94 -4.78
CA LYS A 285 28.92 0.78 -4.72
C LYS A 285 29.05 0.30 -3.26
N ASN A 286 28.63 -0.95 -2.98
CA ASN A 286 28.65 -1.61 -1.67
C ASN A 286 27.55 -1.20 -0.65
N GLY A 287 26.49 -0.51 -1.09
CA GLY A 287 25.34 -0.18 -0.23
C GLY A 287 24.01 -0.44 -0.94
N PHE A 288 22.96 -0.73 -0.17
CA PHE A 288 21.60 -0.83 -0.71
C PHE A 288 21.00 0.57 -0.79
N GLN A 289 20.64 1.06 -1.98
CA GLN A 289 19.86 2.29 -2.13
C GLN A 289 18.41 1.95 -2.51
N TYR A 290 17.48 2.43 -1.71
CA TYR A 290 16.04 2.25 -1.89
C TYR A 290 15.37 3.59 -2.14
N PHE A 291 14.50 3.60 -3.13
CA PHE A 291 13.57 4.69 -3.35
C PHE A 291 12.22 4.30 -2.78
N GLU A 292 11.57 5.24 -2.12
CA GLU A 292 10.22 5.08 -1.62
C GLU A 292 9.33 6.23 -2.09
N ILE A 293 8.22 5.92 -2.75
CA ILE A 293 7.19 6.93 -3.04
C ILE A 293 6.32 7.07 -1.80
N GLY A 294 6.59 8.06 -0.96
CA GLY A 294 5.92 8.28 0.32
C GLY A 294 4.47 8.73 0.21
N GLY A 295 4.08 9.45 -0.84
CA GLY A 295 2.72 9.94 -1.01
C GLY A 295 2.59 11.03 -2.06
N LEU A 296 1.47 11.75 -2.06
CA LEU A 296 1.12 12.78 -3.04
C LEU A 296 0.88 14.14 -2.39
N SER A 297 1.17 15.21 -3.14
CA SER A 297 0.82 16.57 -2.74
C SER A 297 -0.71 16.76 -2.75
N ALA A 298 -1.19 17.80 -2.08
CA ALA A 298 -2.61 18.17 -2.05
C ALA A 298 -3.22 18.34 -3.45
N ASP A 299 -2.46 18.93 -4.37
CA ASP A 299 -2.86 19.12 -5.76
C ASP A 299 -2.52 17.91 -6.67
N ARG A 300 -1.92 16.85 -6.09
CA ARG A 300 -1.49 15.60 -6.73
C ARG A 300 -0.49 15.78 -7.86
N ASN A 301 0.10 16.96 -7.98
CA ASN A 301 1.08 17.27 -9.01
C ASN A 301 2.52 17.03 -8.55
N SER A 302 2.73 16.53 -7.34
CA SER A 302 4.04 16.11 -6.86
C SER A 302 3.93 14.78 -6.10
N ILE A 303 4.98 13.98 -6.21
CA ILE A 303 5.20 12.78 -5.40
C ILE A 303 6.23 13.07 -4.32
N PHE A 304 6.01 12.56 -3.11
CA PHE A 304 7.03 12.58 -2.07
C PHE A 304 7.96 11.37 -2.27
N ILE A 305 9.25 11.62 -2.38
CA ILE A 305 10.28 10.60 -2.59
C ILE A 305 11.19 10.58 -1.37
N ASN A 306 11.47 9.37 -0.88
CA ASN A 306 12.49 9.12 0.14
C ASN A 306 13.59 8.28 -0.49
N GLU A 307 14.83 8.75 -0.36
CA GLU A 307 16.02 7.97 -0.67
C GLU A 307 16.57 7.39 0.63
N LYS A 308 16.77 6.08 0.68
CA LYS A 308 17.29 5.38 1.85
C LYS A 308 18.54 4.59 1.50
N ALA A 309 19.52 4.59 2.39
CA ALA A 309 20.68 3.71 2.36
C ALA A 309 20.52 2.61 3.41
N GLY A 310 20.77 1.36 3.03
CA GLY A 310 20.83 0.22 3.95
C GLY A 310 22.26 -0.09 4.36
N ILE A 311 22.48 -0.38 5.65
CA ILE A 311 23.71 -0.99 6.15
C ILE A 311 23.53 -2.51 6.10
N TYR A 312 24.37 -3.15 5.31
CA TYR A 312 24.37 -4.60 5.15
C TYR A 312 25.18 -5.25 6.28
N ASP A 313 24.62 -6.27 6.91
CA ASP A 313 25.40 -7.17 7.75
C ASP A 313 25.82 -8.37 6.91
N GLU A 314 27.13 -8.44 6.63
CA GLU A 314 27.74 -9.49 5.82
C GLU A 314 27.49 -10.90 6.36
N LYS A 315 27.26 -11.04 7.68
CA LYS A 315 27.06 -12.34 8.32
C LYS A 315 25.63 -12.84 8.19
N SER A 316 24.64 -11.97 8.34
CA SER A 316 23.22 -12.35 8.27
C SER A 316 22.67 -12.27 6.85
N GLN A 317 23.36 -11.60 5.93
CA GLN A 317 22.89 -11.29 4.59
C GLN A 317 21.60 -10.44 4.55
N TYR A 318 21.29 -9.75 5.65
CA TYR A 318 20.14 -8.86 5.75
C TYR A 318 20.57 -7.40 5.94
N VAL A 319 19.73 -6.48 5.46
CA VAL A 319 19.85 -5.07 5.81
C VAL A 319 19.36 -4.91 7.25
N THR A 320 20.27 -4.51 8.15
CA THR A 320 19.96 -4.40 9.58
C THR A 320 19.46 -3.01 9.95
N LYS A 321 19.76 -2.00 9.12
CA LYS A 321 19.35 -0.62 9.35
C LYS A 321 19.18 0.13 8.04
N TYR A 322 18.11 0.91 7.93
CA TYR A 322 17.91 1.90 6.89
C TYR A 322 18.15 3.31 7.45
N THR A 323 18.98 4.09 6.78
CA THR A 323 19.15 5.53 7.03
C THR A 323 18.56 6.29 5.86
N ASN A 324 17.77 7.32 6.16
CA ASN A 324 17.26 8.23 5.15
C ASN A 324 18.41 9.10 4.64
N THR A 325 18.72 9.02 3.35
CA THR A 325 19.72 9.87 2.73
C THR A 325 19.11 11.15 2.21
N ASP A 326 17.87 11.10 1.75
CA ASP A 326 17.19 12.26 1.21
C ASP A 326 15.66 12.14 1.28
N SER A 327 14.97 13.27 1.33
CA SER A 327 13.51 13.34 1.22
C SER A 327 13.10 14.61 0.51
N TYR A 328 12.28 14.48 -0.54
CA TYR A 328 11.88 15.62 -1.35
C TYR A 328 10.56 15.39 -2.06
N TRP A 329 9.87 16.49 -2.37
CA TRP A 329 8.76 16.48 -3.30
C TRP A 329 9.26 16.65 -4.73
N PHE A 330 8.85 15.79 -5.64
CA PHE A 330 9.19 15.85 -7.05
C PHE A 330 7.98 16.28 -7.87
N ASN A 331 8.07 17.42 -8.54
CA ASN A 331 6.98 18.01 -9.34
C ASN A 331 6.78 17.26 -10.67
N LEU A 332 5.53 16.95 -11.02
CA LEU A 332 5.08 16.18 -12.19
C LEU A 332 4.46 17.02 -13.33
N LYS A 333 4.22 18.33 -13.18
CA LYS A 333 3.45 19.15 -14.16
C LYS A 333 4.11 19.31 -15.54
N GLU A 334 5.42 19.09 -15.66
CA GLU A 334 6.16 19.30 -16.91
C GLU A 334 6.98 18.05 -17.23
N THR A 335 6.37 17.09 -17.93
CA THR A 335 7.06 15.88 -18.42
C THR A 335 7.48 15.97 -19.89
N THR A 336 6.92 16.92 -20.64
CA THR A 336 7.18 17.10 -22.08
C THR A 336 8.43 17.94 -22.42
N ALA A 337 9.23 18.33 -21.42
CA ALA A 337 10.56 18.89 -21.62
C ALA A 337 11.61 17.89 -21.10
N GLN A 338 12.14 17.04 -21.99
CA GLN A 338 13.30 16.16 -21.73
C GLN A 338 14.59 16.98 -21.51
N SER A 339 14.63 17.89 -20.52
CA SER A 339 15.86 18.60 -20.11
C SER A 339 15.70 19.56 -18.92
N LEU A 340 14.49 19.81 -18.38
CA LEU A 340 14.36 20.69 -17.22
C LEU A 340 14.89 19.98 -15.97
N ASN A 341 16.17 20.26 -15.68
CA ASN A 341 16.96 19.95 -14.49
C ASN A 341 16.17 19.20 -13.40
N GLU A 342 16.38 17.88 -13.28
CA GLU A 342 15.72 17.04 -12.26
C GLU A 342 15.80 17.69 -10.87
N GLU A 343 16.90 18.39 -10.58
CA GLU A 343 17.13 19.10 -9.34
C GLU A 343 16.21 20.30 -9.12
N ALA A 344 15.90 21.06 -10.17
CA ALA A 344 14.99 22.20 -10.10
C ALA A 344 13.53 21.76 -9.82
N ARG A 345 13.22 20.47 -9.99
CA ARG A 345 11.89 19.89 -9.72
C ARG A 345 11.74 19.36 -8.30
N LYS A 346 12.81 19.40 -7.49
CA LYS A 346 12.83 18.89 -6.13
C LYS A 346 12.62 20.00 -5.11
N ILE A 347 11.74 19.75 -4.15
CA ILE A 347 11.60 20.56 -2.94
C ILE A 347 12.03 19.68 -1.77
N TYR A 348 13.23 19.93 -1.26
CA TYR A 348 13.84 19.15 -0.19
C TYR A 348 13.17 19.35 1.17
N VAL A 349 13.16 18.28 1.96
CA VAL A 349 12.56 18.20 3.28
C VAL A 349 13.54 17.50 4.23
N SER A 350 13.96 18.19 5.29
CA SER A 350 15.05 17.72 6.17
C SER A 350 14.59 16.98 7.42
N ASN A 351 13.34 17.18 7.86
CA ASN A 351 12.90 16.79 9.20
C ASN A 351 11.95 15.59 9.22
N VAL A 352 11.39 15.25 8.06
CA VAL A 352 10.38 14.18 7.92
C VAL A 352 10.70 13.29 6.74
N SER A 353 10.20 12.06 6.79
CA SER A 353 10.38 11.04 5.76
C SER A 353 9.20 10.05 5.81
N GLY A 354 9.33 8.93 5.12
CA GLY A 354 8.35 7.84 5.11
C GLY A 354 7.12 8.15 4.27
N SER A 355 5.98 7.63 4.70
CA SER A 355 4.71 7.84 4.03
C SER A 355 4.09 9.17 4.42
N VAL A 356 3.36 9.80 3.50
CA VAL A 356 2.65 11.06 3.74
C VAL A 356 1.23 10.99 3.19
N ILE A 357 0.28 11.51 3.96
CA ILE A 357 -1.10 11.72 3.51
C ILE A 357 -1.50 13.17 3.70
N TYR A 358 -2.24 13.70 2.73
CA TYR A 358 -2.89 14.99 2.85
C TYR A 358 -4.36 14.81 3.21
N ASN A 359 -4.84 15.53 4.22
CA ASN A 359 -6.26 15.61 4.54
C ASN A 359 -6.82 16.96 4.05
N ASN A 360 -7.81 16.90 3.15
CA ASN A 360 -8.38 18.07 2.51
C ASN A 360 -9.15 18.96 3.50
N ALA A 361 -10.05 18.41 4.31
CA ALA A 361 -10.83 19.22 5.24
C ALA A 361 -9.95 19.95 6.26
N ALA A 362 -8.91 19.28 6.76
CA ALA A 362 -7.96 19.86 7.71
C ALA A 362 -6.90 20.74 7.06
N GLN A 363 -6.73 20.68 5.73
CA GLN A 363 -5.67 21.33 4.96
C GLN A 363 -4.26 21.05 5.54
N LYS A 364 -3.98 19.79 5.87
CA LYS A 364 -2.75 19.37 6.55
C LYS A 364 -2.18 18.08 5.99
N TYR A 365 -0.87 18.00 6.00
CA TYR A 365 -0.10 16.78 5.78
C TYR A 365 0.15 16.07 7.10
N LEU A 366 0.04 14.74 7.09
CA LEU A 366 0.55 13.87 8.12
C LEU A 366 1.68 13.03 7.52
N PHE A 367 2.87 13.11 8.12
CA PHE A 367 4.05 12.32 7.79
C PHE A 367 4.23 11.19 8.81
N SER A 368 4.51 9.98 8.32
CA SER A 368 4.63 8.78 9.16
C SER A 368 5.93 8.70 9.94
N CYS A 369 6.93 9.53 9.59
CA CYS A 369 8.26 9.46 10.17
C CYS A 369 8.83 10.87 10.43
N LEU A 370 9.10 11.13 11.70
CA LEU A 370 9.97 12.21 12.15
C LEU A 370 11.42 11.71 12.16
N LEU A 371 12.33 12.39 11.49
CA LEU A 371 13.74 12.02 11.43
C LEU A 371 14.48 12.44 12.71
N ASP A 372 15.33 11.57 13.24
CA ASP A 372 16.42 11.99 14.14
C ASP A 372 17.55 12.54 13.27
N THR A 373 17.85 13.83 13.42
CA THR A 373 18.85 14.54 12.60
C THR A 373 20.28 14.03 12.82
N ARG A 374 20.56 13.30 13.89
CA ARG A 374 21.89 12.72 14.18
C ARG A 374 22.09 11.38 13.51
N THR A 375 21.05 10.55 13.46
CA THR A 375 21.13 9.19 12.92
C THR A 375 20.51 9.04 11.54
N LEU A 376 19.77 10.05 11.09
CA LEU A 376 18.95 10.05 9.87
C LEU A 376 17.99 8.88 9.81
N THR A 377 17.47 8.44 10.96
CA THR A 377 16.49 7.35 11.07
C THR A 377 15.16 7.87 11.59
N CYS A 378 14.09 7.19 11.22
CA CYS A 378 12.77 7.45 11.77
C CYS A 378 12.73 7.19 13.28
N GLN A 379 12.23 8.17 14.03
CA GLN A 379 11.92 8.00 15.44
C GLN A 379 10.68 7.11 15.58
N ILE A 380 10.83 6.02 16.34
CA ILE A 380 9.77 5.02 16.54
C ILE A 380 8.54 5.69 17.14
N GLY A 381 7.36 5.46 16.55
CA GLY A 381 6.11 6.00 17.08
C GLY A 381 5.86 7.47 16.73
N ARG A 382 6.83 8.18 16.16
CA ARG A 382 6.75 9.64 15.97
C ARG A 382 6.52 10.00 14.50
N GLY A 383 5.43 10.71 14.26
CA GLY A 383 5.14 11.37 12.99
C GLY A 383 5.20 12.88 13.13
N ALA A 384 4.79 13.56 12.07
CA ALA A 384 4.69 15.01 12.04
C ALA A 384 3.44 15.46 11.28
N VAL A 385 2.75 16.48 11.79
CA VAL A 385 1.66 17.15 11.09
C VAL A 385 2.12 18.52 10.65
N SER A 386 1.82 18.92 9.42
CA SER A 386 2.28 20.17 8.82
C SER A 386 1.19 20.79 7.95
N THR A 387 1.12 22.12 7.87
CA THR A 387 0.28 22.77 6.86
C THR A 387 1.01 22.92 5.53
N SER A 388 2.35 22.90 5.54
CA SER A 388 3.17 22.99 4.33
C SER A 388 3.71 21.62 3.88
N MET A 389 4.01 21.53 2.57
CA MET A 389 4.69 20.37 1.98
C MET A 389 6.13 20.22 2.49
N ASP A 390 6.84 21.33 2.70
CA ASP A 390 8.25 21.30 3.14
C ASP A 390 8.41 21.02 4.65
N ALA A 391 7.31 20.84 5.37
CA ALA A 391 7.26 20.48 6.78
C ALA A 391 8.14 21.39 7.66
N LYS A 392 8.16 22.70 7.36
CA LYS A 392 8.87 23.68 8.19
C LYS A 392 8.09 24.07 9.45
N ASP A 393 6.77 24.07 9.38
CA ASP A 393 5.84 24.43 10.45
C ASP A 393 5.29 23.21 11.22
N TYR A 394 6.04 22.10 11.21
CA TYR A 394 5.51 20.84 11.69
C TYR A 394 5.29 20.79 13.22
N SER A 395 4.27 20.03 13.62
CA SER A 395 4.03 19.60 14.99
C SER A 395 4.28 18.11 15.12
N VAL A 396 5.02 17.71 16.16
CA VAL A 396 5.30 16.29 16.43
C VAL A 396 4.05 15.58 16.94
N VAL A 397 3.77 14.38 16.42
CA VAL A 397 2.62 13.57 16.82
C VAL A 397 3.04 12.15 17.18
N ASN A 398 2.23 11.48 18.00
CA ASN A 398 2.40 10.06 18.31
C ASN A 398 1.42 9.23 17.48
N LEU A 399 1.95 8.31 16.68
CA LEU A 399 1.20 7.42 15.80
C LEU A 399 0.95 6.04 16.42
N LEU A 400 1.27 5.85 17.70
CA LEU A 400 1.00 4.65 18.50
C LEU A 400 1.61 3.37 17.91
N THR A 401 2.79 3.47 17.31
CA THR A 401 3.53 2.33 16.77
C THR A 401 4.74 1.93 17.62
N SER A 402 5.05 0.63 17.65
CA SER A 402 6.26 0.06 18.26
C SER A 402 7.36 -0.15 17.21
N SER A 403 8.58 -0.47 17.64
CA SER A 403 9.76 -0.57 16.76
C SER A 403 9.69 -1.68 15.71
N ARG A 404 8.78 -2.65 15.86
CA ARG A 404 8.62 -3.80 14.96
C ARG A 404 7.47 -3.66 13.96
N ASN A 405 6.66 -2.62 14.08
CA ASN A 405 5.45 -2.49 13.28
C ASN A 405 5.64 -1.48 12.14
N TYR A 406 4.99 -1.76 11.01
CA TYR A 406 4.98 -0.90 9.84
C TYR A 406 3.69 -0.07 9.78
N ILE A 407 3.83 1.24 9.61
CA ILE A 407 2.70 2.13 9.32
C ILE A 407 2.45 2.13 7.82
N ASN A 408 1.23 1.79 7.40
CA ASN A 408 0.78 1.93 6.03
C ASN A 408 -0.34 2.96 5.98
N PHE A 409 -0.03 4.13 5.41
CA PHE A 409 -1.03 5.15 5.10
C PHE A 409 -1.93 4.70 3.95
N PRO A 410 -3.16 5.25 3.87
CA PRO A 410 -4.17 4.69 3.01
C PRO A 410 -3.92 5.06 1.55
N THR A 411 -4.46 4.23 0.66
CA THR A 411 -4.61 4.60 -0.76
C THR A 411 -5.81 5.53 -0.90
N VAL A 412 -5.63 6.70 -1.50
CA VAL A 412 -6.70 7.67 -1.72
C VAL A 412 -7.28 7.49 -3.12
N ILE A 413 -8.61 7.41 -3.21
CA ILE A 413 -9.38 7.40 -4.45
C ILE A 413 -10.40 8.54 -4.41
N PHE A 414 -10.78 9.03 -5.59
CA PHE A 414 -11.79 10.08 -5.77
C PHE A 414 -12.96 9.47 -6.53
#